data_AF-A0A1Q9DSS0-F1
#
_entry.id   AF-A0A1Q9DSS0-F1
#
_cell.length_a   1.000
_cell.length_b   1.000
_cell.length_c   1.000
_cell.angle_alpha   90.00
_cell.angle_beta   90.00
_cell.angle_gamma   90.00
#
_symmetry.space_group_name_H-M   'P 1'
#
loop_
_entity.id
_entity.type
_entity.pdbx_description
1 polymer ?
#
loop_
_entity_poly.entity_id
_entity_poly.type
_entity_poly.pdbx_seq_one_letter_code
_entity_poly.pdbx_strand_id
1 'polypeptide(L)'
;MLSGVLLGIWTFVVVMQFQFQFQVFSRAWCVAELIQANSCRLDQRVVLHSPEALEQHSGQLVSLKVENCSASRPEDKQEILSKIGGATEIAQFNATLQNLLLGAQGLLAGWLDGQQLLQEVGAIAARARARGEARASIPAGGWPCPAGHQVSTDSPATCVPCPLSTYKSGQGSWPCARCPPGSQTNGTGRTSAEACMCHDTYYELRDASNKLLSCIPCPNNSGVVGFHRHRHEDCRCWHGFVREPASEDERLQYCRPAEPCNVSDLLSNLTGPEAYKLKMGSCEARANSSLLPDGLACSLACNAGFGAQLGSDIFRAVDLTLDCEDGTLVRRPPEGYLWCSEASWELPPLVFLGIATAATALGGAAIELRQHRLERRYAQALKPRPVPRPKRASSGASNDHSTGELLSLPNT
;
A
#
# COMPACT_ATOMS: atom_id res chain seq x y z
N MET A 1 19.16 42.69 14.35
CA MET A 1 18.33 43.40 15.35
C MET A 1 17.98 42.37 16.42
N LEU A 2 18.74 42.32 17.52
CA LEU A 2 18.63 43.11 18.76
C LEU A 2 17.93 42.30 19.87
N SER A 3 18.48 42.44 21.09
CA SER A 3 18.06 41.90 22.40
C SER A 3 18.65 40.53 22.75
N GLY A 4 19.67 40.37 23.62
CA GLY A 4 20.25 41.25 24.64
C GLY A 4 19.53 41.10 25.99
N VAL A 5 20.13 40.37 26.95
CA VAL A 5 19.90 40.53 28.39
C VAL A 5 21.17 40.14 29.17
N LEU A 6 21.90 41.18 29.59
CA LEU A 6 22.49 41.44 30.92
C LEU A 6 23.39 40.40 31.60
N LEU A 7 24.68 40.73 31.53
CA LEU A 7 25.76 40.45 32.49
C LEU A 7 25.37 40.79 33.95
N GLY A 8 25.72 39.91 34.86
CA GLY A 8 25.75 40.17 36.30
C GLY A 8 26.77 39.30 37.02
N ILE A 9 28.05 39.71 37.00
CA ILE A 9 29.16 39.25 37.87
C ILE A 9 29.44 37.73 37.85
N TRP A 10 30.13 37.22 36.83
CA TRP A 10 30.60 35.82 36.86
C TRP A 10 31.96 35.71 36.18
N THR A 11 32.90 35.06 36.86
CA THR A 11 34.03 34.35 36.26
C THR A 11 33.61 33.79 34.90
N PHE A 12 34.26 34.19 33.80
CA PHE A 12 33.91 33.73 32.46
C PHE A 12 34.20 32.23 32.35
N VAL A 13 33.26 31.39 32.79
CA VAL A 13 33.28 29.95 32.55
C VAL A 13 32.50 29.71 31.27
N VAL A 14 33.17 29.24 30.22
CA VAL A 14 32.48 28.76 29.02
C VAL A 14 31.85 27.42 29.36
N VAL A 15 30.53 27.41 29.62
CA VAL A 15 29.76 26.18 29.85
C VAL A 15 29.12 25.75 28.54
N MET A 16 29.62 24.66 27.97
CA MET A 16 29.02 24.00 26.80
C MET A 16 28.05 22.90 27.29
N GLN A 17 26.75 23.06 27.01
CA GLN A 17 25.72 22.06 27.28
C GLN A 17 25.49 21.19 26.03
N PHE A 18 25.53 19.87 26.19
CA PHE A 18 25.51 18.92 25.07
C PHE A 18 24.11 18.32 24.85
N GLN A 19 23.45 18.66 23.76
CA GLN A 19 22.34 17.83 23.27
C GLN A 19 22.87 16.44 22.88
N PHE A 20 22.02 15.41 22.97
CA PHE A 20 22.26 13.95 22.81
C PHE A 20 23.09 13.47 21.58
N GLN A 21 23.64 14.37 20.77
CA GLN A 21 24.25 14.12 19.47
C GLN A 21 25.68 14.67 19.32
N PHE A 22 26.33 15.18 20.38
CA PHE A 22 27.74 15.67 20.34
C PHE A 22 28.06 16.71 19.22
N GLN A 23 27.03 17.35 18.65
CA GLN A 23 27.16 18.19 17.44
C GLN A 23 28.04 19.44 17.62
N VAL A 24 28.32 19.86 18.84
CA VAL A 24 29.24 20.99 19.09
C VAL A 24 30.65 20.65 18.60
N PHE A 25 31.10 19.41 18.76
CA PHE A 25 32.40 18.97 18.27
C PHE A 25 32.41 18.67 16.77
N SER A 26 31.28 18.67 16.09
CA SER A 26 31.23 18.54 14.63
C SER A 26 31.16 19.89 13.91
N ARG A 27 31.19 21.03 14.62
CA ARG A 27 31.10 22.37 14.03
C ARG A 27 32.43 23.12 14.09
N ALA A 28 32.89 23.61 12.94
CA ALA A 28 34.22 24.21 12.80
C ALA A 28 34.39 25.45 13.68
N TRP A 29 33.34 26.27 13.79
CA TRP A 29 33.34 27.46 14.64
C TRP A 29 33.47 27.10 16.13
N CYS A 30 32.73 26.12 16.61
CA CYS A 30 32.77 25.71 18.01
C CYS A 30 34.14 25.17 18.43
N VAL A 31 34.78 24.41 17.55
CA VAL A 31 36.14 23.89 17.75
C VAL A 31 37.19 25.00 17.72
N ALA A 32 37.05 25.97 16.82
CA ALA A 32 37.91 27.15 16.76
C ALA A 32 37.81 28.00 18.03
N GLU A 33 36.59 28.27 18.50
CA GLU A 33 36.34 29.02 19.74
C GLU A 33 36.91 28.32 20.98
N LEU A 34 36.86 26.97 21.03
CA LEU A 34 37.42 26.21 22.15
C LEU A 34 38.94 26.42 22.26
N ILE A 35 39.65 26.35 21.13
CA ILE A 35 41.09 26.59 21.09
C ILE A 35 41.43 28.06 21.33
N GLN A 36 40.62 28.98 20.82
CA GLN A 36 40.78 30.40 21.05
C GLN A 36 40.60 30.74 22.54
N ALA A 37 39.58 30.19 23.20
CA ALA A 37 39.34 30.36 24.63
C ALA A 37 40.52 29.82 25.45
N ASN A 38 41.07 28.66 25.07
CA ASN A 38 42.27 28.10 25.71
C ASN A 38 43.50 29.01 25.54
N SER A 39 43.69 29.55 24.34
CA SER A 39 44.78 30.49 24.04
C SER A 39 44.64 31.80 24.84
N CYS A 40 43.40 32.22 25.11
CA CYS A 40 43.06 33.36 25.97
C CYS A 40 43.06 33.03 27.48
N ARG A 41 43.39 31.79 27.88
CA ARG A 41 43.38 31.30 29.28
C ARG A 41 42.02 31.48 29.97
N LEU A 42 40.93 31.37 29.22
CA LEU A 42 39.59 31.34 29.78
C LEU A 42 39.33 29.98 30.42
N ASP A 43 38.71 30.00 31.60
CA ASP A 43 38.31 28.78 32.29
C ASP A 43 37.19 28.08 31.52
N GLN A 44 37.41 26.82 31.17
CA GLN A 44 36.55 26.07 30.27
C GLN A 44 36.04 24.83 30.98
N ARG A 45 34.71 24.61 30.90
CA ARG A 45 34.09 23.44 31.52
C ARG A 45 33.11 22.77 30.56
N VAL A 46 33.29 21.47 30.38
CA VAL A 46 32.39 20.62 29.58
C VAL A 46 31.48 19.85 30.52
N VAL A 47 30.15 19.96 30.30
CA VAL A 47 29.13 19.24 31.07
C VAL A 47 28.42 18.26 30.14
N LEU A 48 28.58 16.96 30.37
CA LEU A 48 27.88 15.92 29.64
C LEU A 48 26.64 15.48 30.42
N HIS A 49 25.55 15.20 29.70
CA HIS A 49 24.29 14.78 30.34
C HIS A 49 24.29 13.30 30.76
N SER A 50 25.12 12.46 30.15
CA SER A 50 25.24 11.05 30.52
C SER A 50 26.62 10.49 30.13
N PRO A 51 27.20 9.57 30.94
CA PRO A 51 28.44 8.89 30.60
C PRO A 51 28.31 7.98 29.37
N GLU A 52 27.13 7.40 29.13
CA GLU A 52 26.84 6.57 27.95
C GLU A 52 26.94 7.36 26.64
N ALA A 53 26.61 8.66 26.68
CA ALA A 53 26.74 9.53 25.51
C ALA A 53 28.20 9.75 25.12
N LEU A 54 29.13 9.76 26.10
CA LEU A 54 30.58 9.83 25.85
C LEU A 54 31.11 8.54 25.23
N GLU A 55 30.65 7.38 25.71
CA GLU A 55 31.08 6.08 25.21
C GLU A 55 30.65 5.86 23.75
N GLN A 56 29.38 6.17 23.43
CA GLN A 56 28.83 6.06 22.08
C GLN A 56 29.53 6.97 21.06
N HIS A 57 30.04 8.13 21.47
CA HIS A 57 30.65 9.12 20.58
C HIS A 57 32.18 9.28 20.78
N SER A 58 32.80 8.41 21.58
CA SER A 58 34.24 8.42 21.88
C SER A 58 35.13 8.36 20.62
N GLY A 59 34.74 7.54 19.64
CA GLY A 59 35.42 7.43 18.35
C GLY A 59 35.41 8.74 17.54
N GLN A 60 34.35 9.54 17.66
CA GLN A 60 34.24 10.85 17.00
C GLN A 60 35.18 11.87 17.65
N LEU A 61 35.36 11.82 18.98
CA LEU A 61 36.28 12.71 19.71
C LEU A 61 37.75 12.41 19.39
N VAL A 62 38.14 11.14 19.36
CA VAL A 62 39.51 10.72 19.06
C VAL A 62 39.92 11.03 17.62
N SER A 63 38.97 10.97 16.69
CA SER A 63 39.19 11.29 15.27
C SER A 63 38.87 12.75 14.91
N LEU A 64 38.55 13.58 15.91
CA LEU A 64 38.15 14.97 15.70
C LEU A 64 39.28 15.80 15.09
N LYS A 65 38.98 16.42 13.94
CA LYS A 65 39.86 17.36 13.26
C LYS A 65 39.05 18.54 12.74
N VAL A 66 39.62 19.74 12.81
CA VAL A 66 38.95 20.99 12.40
C VAL A 66 38.57 20.99 10.92
N GLU A 67 39.40 20.38 10.05
CA GLU A 67 39.12 20.23 8.63
C GLU A 67 37.96 19.26 8.32
N ASN A 68 37.62 18.37 9.26
CA ASN A 68 36.49 17.44 9.12
C ASN A 68 35.21 17.99 9.72
N CYS A 69 35.25 19.17 10.35
CA CYS A 69 34.07 19.81 10.92
C CYS A 69 33.18 20.44 9.84
N SER A 70 31.90 20.58 10.17
CA SER A 70 30.86 21.22 9.36
C SER A 70 30.74 22.71 9.69
N ALA A 71 30.29 23.51 8.73
CA ALA A 71 29.86 24.88 8.92
C ALA A 71 28.57 25.10 8.13
N SER A 72 27.71 26.00 8.60
CA SER A 72 26.43 26.29 7.94
C SER A 72 26.63 26.85 6.52
N ARG A 73 27.76 27.52 6.30
CA ARG A 73 28.24 27.91 4.98
C ARG A 73 29.64 27.36 4.76
N PRO A 74 29.95 26.78 3.59
CA PRO A 74 31.28 26.25 3.30
C PRO A 74 32.34 27.36 3.26
N GLU A 75 31.95 28.60 2.94
CA GLU A 75 32.85 29.77 2.98
C GLU A 75 33.38 30.04 4.40
N ASP A 76 32.51 29.99 5.41
CA ASP A 76 32.90 30.22 6.82
C ASP A 76 33.95 29.20 7.28
N LYS A 77 33.83 27.94 6.82
CA LYS A 77 34.82 26.89 7.11
C LYS A 77 36.16 27.21 6.47
N GLN A 78 36.17 27.66 5.21
CA GLN A 78 37.40 28.04 4.53
C GLN A 78 38.04 29.26 5.19
N GLU A 79 37.25 30.23 5.66
CA GLU A 79 37.74 31.38 6.42
C GLU A 79 38.43 30.94 7.72
N ILE A 80 37.79 30.06 8.50
CA ILE A 80 38.38 29.51 9.73
C ILE A 80 39.70 28.79 9.43
N LEU A 81 39.72 27.89 8.44
CA LEU A 81 40.92 27.12 8.09
C LEU A 81 42.04 28.05 7.59
N SER A 82 41.70 29.07 6.81
CA SER A 82 42.68 30.07 6.32
C SER A 82 43.29 30.91 7.45
N LYS A 83 42.52 31.19 8.52
CA LYS A 83 43.00 31.90 9.70
C LYS A 83 43.91 31.04 10.58
N ILE A 84 43.72 29.72 10.58
CA ILE A 84 44.60 28.78 11.29
C ILE A 84 45.95 28.68 10.58
N GLY A 85 45.96 28.62 9.25
CA GLY A 85 47.18 28.66 8.44
C GLY A 85 47.29 27.49 7.46
N GLY A 86 48.52 27.07 7.18
CA GLY A 86 48.81 25.97 6.28
C GLY A 86 48.62 24.59 6.90
N ALA A 87 48.96 23.54 6.15
CA ALA A 87 48.79 22.15 6.58
C ALA A 87 49.53 21.83 7.89
N THR A 88 50.67 22.46 8.13
CA THR A 88 51.47 22.28 9.35
C THR A 88 50.80 22.92 10.57
N GLU A 89 50.28 24.13 10.41
CA GLU A 89 49.57 24.87 11.47
C GLU A 89 48.24 24.20 11.81
N ILE A 90 47.52 23.68 10.80
CA ILE A 90 46.31 22.89 11.01
C ILE A 90 46.61 21.60 11.78
N ALA A 91 47.73 20.93 11.49
CA ALA A 91 48.14 19.75 12.25
C ALA A 91 48.45 20.10 13.72
N GLN A 92 49.12 21.22 13.98
CA GLN A 92 49.39 21.73 15.33
C GLN A 92 48.12 22.13 16.07
N PHE A 93 47.18 22.78 15.37
CA PHE A 93 45.87 23.13 15.90
C PHE A 93 45.12 21.87 16.35
N ASN A 94 45.07 20.84 15.50
CA ASN A 94 44.41 19.57 15.83
C ASN A 94 45.11 18.84 16.99
N ALA A 95 46.43 18.86 17.06
CA ALA A 95 47.16 18.28 18.19
C ALA A 95 46.84 19.01 19.51
N THR A 96 46.75 20.35 19.46
CA THR A 96 46.38 21.18 20.61
C THR A 96 44.94 20.90 21.05
N LEU A 97 44.02 20.74 20.09
CA LEU A 97 42.63 20.38 20.35
C LEU A 97 42.49 19.02 21.03
N GLN A 98 43.20 18.02 20.51
CA GLN A 98 43.20 16.67 21.07
C GLN A 98 43.76 16.66 22.50
N ASN A 99 44.83 17.41 22.76
CA ASN A 99 45.39 17.53 24.11
C ASN A 99 44.45 18.30 25.08
N LEU A 100 43.78 19.36 24.60
CA LEU A 100 42.82 20.12 25.41
C LEU A 100 41.61 19.27 25.83
N LEU A 101 41.12 18.40 24.94
CA LEU A 101 39.94 17.57 25.21
C LEU A 101 40.28 16.30 25.97
N LEU A 102 41.28 15.54 25.51
CA LEU A 102 41.58 14.17 25.93
C LEU A 102 42.95 14.02 26.61
N GLY A 103 43.67 15.12 26.85
CA GLY A 103 44.93 15.09 27.59
C GLY A 103 44.73 14.65 29.04
N ALA A 104 45.82 14.35 29.73
CA ALA A 104 45.80 13.90 31.13
C ALA A 104 45.14 14.91 32.10
N GLN A 105 45.11 16.20 31.73
CA GLN A 105 44.37 17.27 32.43
C GLN A 105 43.34 17.93 31.51
N GLY A 106 42.91 17.23 30.47
CA GLY A 106 41.97 17.74 29.48
C GLY A 106 40.57 17.91 30.05
N LEU A 107 39.72 18.61 29.29
CA LEU A 107 38.35 18.94 29.70
C LEU A 107 37.47 17.72 30.01
N LEU A 108 37.82 16.55 29.48
CA LEU A 108 37.10 15.29 29.70
C LEU A 108 37.83 14.32 30.66
N ALA A 109 38.97 14.70 31.24
CA ALA A 109 39.76 13.83 32.11
C ALA A 109 38.93 13.28 33.29
N GLY A 110 38.17 14.13 33.99
CA GLY A 110 37.33 13.72 35.10
C GLY A 110 36.13 12.82 34.73
N TRP A 111 35.77 12.73 33.44
CA TRP A 111 34.78 11.77 32.94
C TRP A 111 35.42 10.42 32.56
N LEU A 112 36.71 10.42 32.24
CA LEU A 112 37.49 9.23 31.87
C LEU A 112 38.02 8.46 33.08
N ASP A 113 37.91 9.02 34.29
CA ASP A 113 38.31 8.41 35.56
C ASP A 113 37.30 7.38 36.12
N GLY A 114 36.29 6.99 35.33
CA GLY A 114 35.48 5.80 35.58
C GLY A 114 36.35 4.54 35.41
N GLN A 115 36.72 3.93 36.53
CA GLN A 115 37.81 2.96 36.75
C GLN A 115 37.85 1.65 35.91
N GLN A 116 37.15 1.56 34.78
CA GLN A 116 37.25 0.44 33.83
C GLN A 116 37.65 0.85 32.40
N LEU A 117 37.58 2.14 32.02
CA LEU A 117 37.84 2.55 30.64
C LEU A 117 39.34 2.72 30.31
N LEU A 118 40.20 2.99 31.29
CA LEU A 118 41.62 3.31 31.06
C LEU A 118 42.49 2.10 30.69
N GLN A 119 42.13 0.88 31.11
CA GLN A 119 42.81 -0.33 30.63
C GLN A 119 42.42 -0.66 29.18
N GLU A 120 41.17 -0.39 28.79
CA GLU A 120 40.72 -0.62 27.43
C GLU A 120 41.20 0.47 26.47
N VAL A 121 41.14 1.74 26.86
CA VAL A 121 41.63 2.86 26.04
C VAL A 121 43.15 2.85 25.93
N GLY A 122 43.88 2.48 26.98
CA GLY A 122 45.34 2.27 26.92
C GLY A 122 45.73 1.10 25.99
N ALA A 123 44.98 0.00 26.02
CA ALA A 123 45.15 -1.11 25.09
C ALA A 123 44.75 -0.74 23.65
N ILE A 124 43.70 0.07 23.47
CA ILE A 124 43.25 0.56 22.16
C ILE A 124 44.25 1.59 21.60
N ALA A 125 44.82 2.47 22.42
CA ALA A 125 45.84 3.44 22.04
C ALA A 125 47.20 2.77 21.73
N ALA A 126 47.59 1.76 22.51
CA ALA A 126 48.77 0.94 22.23
C ALA A 126 48.60 0.10 20.95
N ARG A 127 47.41 -0.47 20.72
CA ARG A 127 47.06 -1.15 19.46
C ARG A 127 46.96 -0.16 18.29
N ALA A 128 46.55 1.09 18.52
CA ALA A 128 46.50 2.14 17.50
C ALA A 128 47.91 2.64 17.12
N ARG A 129 48.85 2.77 18.07
CA ARG A 129 50.26 3.07 17.79
C ARG A 129 50.97 1.91 17.07
N ALA A 130 50.72 0.66 17.50
CA ALA A 130 51.22 -0.52 16.80
C ALA A 130 50.65 -0.66 15.37
N ARG A 131 49.41 -0.19 15.13
CA ARG A 131 48.79 -0.11 13.78
C ARG A 131 49.25 1.11 12.97
N GLY A 132 49.75 2.16 13.61
CA GLY A 132 50.35 3.32 12.95
C GLY A 132 51.75 3.04 12.39
N GLU A 133 52.51 2.17 13.05
CA GLU A 133 53.84 1.74 12.59
C GLU A 133 53.78 0.52 11.64
N ALA A 134 52.72 -0.29 11.70
CA ALA A 134 52.49 -1.41 10.77
C ALA A 134 51.83 -0.99 9.44
N ARG A 135 52.24 0.15 8.86
CA ARG A 135 51.90 0.48 7.47
C ARG A 135 53.03 1.18 6.71
N ALA A 136 54.19 0.53 6.73
CA ALA A 136 55.12 0.51 5.61
C ALA A 136 55.39 -0.94 5.16
N SER A 137 54.32 -1.73 5.06
CA SER A 137 54.28 -2.90 4.19
C SER A 137 52.86 -3.05 3.71
N ILE A 138 52.65 -2.76 2.42
CA ILE A 138 51.42 -3.04 1.70
C ILE A 138 51.30 -4.57 1.71
N PRO A 139 50.32 -5.19 2.39
CA PRO A 139 50.00 -6.57 2.07
C PRO A 139 49.48 -6.57 0.63
N ALA A 140 49.93 -7.52 -0.17
CA ALA A 140 49.57 -7.67 -1.59
C ALA A 140 48.09 -8.05 -1.83
N GLY A 141 47.16 -7.59 -0.98
CA GLY A 141 45.72 -7.80 -1.09
C GLY A 141 44.97 -6.52 -0.74
N GLY A 142 44.18 -6.02 -1.70
CA GLY A 142 43.40 -4.77 -1.59
C GLY A 142 42.44 -4.73 -0.41
N TRP A 143 42.01 -3.52 -0.05
CA TRP A 143 41.12 -3.22 1.07
C TRP A 143 39.83 -4.06 1.03
N PRO A 144 39.36 -4.60 2.18
CA PRO A 144 38.15 -5.41 2.21
C PRO A 144 36.90 -4.56 1.97
N CYS A 145 36.21 -4.84 0.87
CA CYS A 145 34.97 -4.17 0.50
C CYS A 145 33.80 -4.55 1.40
N PRO A 146 32.89 -3.61 1.72
CA PRO A 146 31.72 -3.89 2.55
C PRO A 146 30.79 -4.92 1.89
N ALA A 147 29.82 -5.44 2.67
CA ALA A 147 28.76 -6.28 2.14
C ALA A 147 28.07 -5.59 0.94
N GLY A 148 27.64 -6.39 -0.02
CA GLY A 148 27.07 -5.89 -1.27
C GLY A 148 28.08 -5.22 -2.22
N HIS A 149 29.38 -5.21 -1.92
CA HIS A 149 30.40 -4.61 -2.79
C HIS A 149 31.57 -5.57 -3.05
N GLN A 150 32.05 -5.60 -4.28
CA GLN A 150 33.27 -6.33 -4.68
C GLN A 150 34.37 -5.35 -5.11
N VAL A 151 35.60 -5.86 -5.12
CA VAL A 151 36.74 -5.12 -5.66
C VAL A 151 36.55 -4.91 -7.16
N SER A 152 36.76 -3.70 -7.65
CA SER A 152 36.69 -3.38 -9.07
C SER A 152 37.79 -4.08 -9.84
N THR A 153 37.45 -4.65 -11.00
CA THR A 153 38.42 -5.25 -11.94
C THR A 153 39.39 -4.21 -12.50
N ASP A 154 38.93 -2.97 -12.62
CA ASP A 154 39.67 -1.88 -13.28
C ASP A 154 40.51 -1.08 -12.28
N SER A 155 40.21 -1.21 -11.00
CA SER A 155 40.88 -0.47 -9.93
C SER A 155 40.81 -1.26 -8.62
N PRO A 156 41.82 -2.07 -8.29
CA PRO A 156 41.79 -3.02 -7.17
C PRO A 156 41.72 -2.38 -5.77
N ALA A 157 41.76 -1.04 -5.69
CA ALA A 157 41.54 -0.26 -4.48
C ALA A 157 40.11 0.31 -4.35
N THR A 158 39.25 0.12 -5.37
CA THR A 158 37.88 0.69 -5.41
C THR A 158 36.85 -0.41 -5.24
N CYS A 159 35.87 -0.17 -4.37
CA CYS A 159 34.75 -1.08 -4.17
C CYS A 159 33.55 -0.66 -5.03
N VAL A 160 33.07 -1.57 -5.86
CA VAL A 160 31.89 -1.39 -6.71
C VAL A 160 30.74 -2.27 -6.21
N PRO A 161 29.48 -1.84 -6.35
CA PRO A 161 28.34 -2.65 -5.91
C PRO A 161 28.30 -3.99 -6.66
N CYS A 162 27.83 -5.03 -5.99
CA CYS A 162 27.61 -6.34 -6.60
C CYS A 162 26.73 -6.18 -7.84
N PRO A 163 27.15 -6.65 -9.03
CA PRO A 163 26.34 -6.58 -10.23
C PRO A 163 25.04 -7.40 -10.08
N LEU A 164 24.11 -7.21 -11.02
CA LEU A 164 22.88 -8.00 -11.07
C LEU A 164 23.18 -9.51 -11.06
N SER A 165 22.29 -10.28 -10.43
CA SER A 165 22.43 -11.72 -10.24
C SER A 165 23.62 -12.13 -9.35
N THR A 166 24.12 -11.22 -8.52
CA THR A 166 25.15 -11.52 -7.51
C THR A 166 24.86 -10.84 -6.17
N TYR A 167 25.40 -11.38 -5.08
CA TYR A 167 25.24 -10.85 -3.74
C TYR A 167 26.50 -11.07 -2.88
N LYS A 168 26.60 -10.36 -1.76
CA LYS A 168 27.70 -10.55 -0.80
C LYS A 168 27.29 -10.19 0.62
N SER A 169 27.26 -11.18 1.51
CA SER A 169 26.80 -11.06 2.89
C SER A 169 27.82 -10.50 3.87
N GLY A 170 29.11 -10.74 3.64
CA GLY A 170 30.18 -10.31 4.54
C GLY A 170 31.11 -9.28 3.91
N GLN A 171 31.79 -8.51 4.76
CA GLN A 171 32.89 -7.64 4.35
C GLN A 171 34.12 -8.49 3.97
N GLY A 172 34.77 -8.16 2.84
CA GLY A 172 35.99 -8.83 2.40
C GLY A 172 36.44 -8.45 0.99
N SER A 173 37.56 -9.00 0.53
CA SER A 173 38.10 -8.70 -0.82
C SER A 173 37.67 -9.72 -1.90
N TRP A 174 36.88 -10.74 -1.53
CA TRP A 174 36.36 -11.73 -2.48
C TRP A 174 35.24 -11.16 -3.37
N PRO A 175 35.06 -11.69 -4.60
CA PRO A 175 34.01 -11.27 -5.52
C PRO A 175 32.62 -11.62 -4.98
N CYS A 176 31.59 -10.98 -5.53
CA CYS A 176 30.21 -11.29 -5.14
C CYS A 176 29.86 -12.73 -5.54
N ALA A 177 29.14 -13.42 -4.65
CA ALA A 177 28.61 -14.75 -4.91
C ALA A 177 27.53 -14.67 -5.98
N ARG A 178 27.56 -15.60 -6.94
CA ARG A 178 26.52 -15.69 -7.97
C ARG A 178 25.22 -16.21 -7.37
N CYS A 179 24.12 -15.68 -7.86
CA CYS A 179 22.80 -16.23 -7.60
C CYS A 179 22.67 -17.64 -8.22
N PRO A 180 21.78 -18.48 -7.67
CA PRO A 180 21.42 -19.77 -8.26
C PRO A 180 21.06 -19.67 -9.75
N PRO A 181 21.26 -20.74 -10.55
CA PRO A 181 20.91 -20.74 -11.97
C PRO A 181 19.45 -20.32 -12.20
N GLY A 182 19.23 -19.41 -13.16
CA GLY A 182 17.90 -18.90 -13.52
C GLY A 182 17.30 -17.88 -12.54
N SER A 183 18.01 -17.51 -11.47
CA SER A 183 17.58 -16.46 -10.53
C SER A 183 18.32 -15.15 -10.76
N GLN A 184 17.70 -14.04 -10.36
CA GLN A 184 18.27 -12.70 -10.48
C GLN A 184 17.95 -11.87 -9.23
N THR A 185 18.81 -10.89 -8.94
CA THR A 185 18.57 -9.91 -7.89
C THR A 185 17.70 -8.75 -8.37
N ASN A 186 16.88 -8.19 -7.49
CA ASN A 186 16.07 -6.99 -7.80
C ASN A 186 16.91 -5.69 -7.85
N GLY A 187 18.11 -5.71 -8.44
CA GLY A 187 19.06 -4.59 -8.43
C GLY A 187 20.48 -4.98 -8.04
N THR A 188 21.39 -4.01 -8.07
CA THR A 188 22.80 -4.17 -7.68
C THR A 188 23.00 -4.00 -6.18
N GLY A 189 24.19 -4.32 -5.67
CA GLY A 189 24.57 -4.06 -4.29
C GLY A 189 23.95 -5.00 -3.25
N ARG A 190 23.47 -6.19 -3.65
CA ARG A 190 22.73 -7.08 -2.75
C ARG A 190 23.61 -7.75 -1.70
N THR A 191 23.09 -7.82 -0.49
CA THR A 191 23.81 -8.35 0.68
C THR A 191 23.39 -9.76 1.09
N SER A 192 22.32 -10.34 0.55
CA SER A 192 21.82 -11.67 0.94
C SER A 192 21.50 -12.54 -0.26
N ALA A 193 21.64 -13.86 -0.08
CA ALA A 193 21.21 -14.87 -1.05
C ALA A 193 19.69 -14.83 -1.27
N GLU A 194 18.93 -14.39 -0.26
CA GLU A 194 17.48 -14.21 -0.33
C GLU A 194 17.06 -13.12 -1.32
N ALA A 195 17.99 -12.24 -1.71
CA ALA A 195 17.72 -11.26 -2.76
C ALA A 195 17.68 -11.90 -4.16
N CYS A 196 18.15 -13.13 -4.32
CA CYS A 196 18.06 -13.89 -5.57
C CYS A 196 16.66 -14.50 -5.69
N MET A 197 15.86 -14.00 -6.63
CA MET A 197 14.48 -14.44 -6.85
C MET A 197 14.32 -14.98 -8.27
N CYS A 198 13.41 -15.93 -8.45
CA CYS A 198 13.00 -16.39 -9.77
C CYS A 198 12.03 -15.38 -10.40
N HIS A 199 12.10 -15.25 -11.73
CA HIS A 199 11.07 -14.55 -12.50
C HIS A 199 9.75 -15.33 -12.42
N ASP A 200 8.62 -14.68 -12.70
CA ASP A 200 7.30 -15.32 -12.70
C ASP A 200 7.15 -16.46 -13.75
N THR A 201 8.03 -16.54 -14.73
CA THR A 201 8.09 -17.62 -15.73
C THR A 201 8.89 -18.84 -15.27
N TYR A 202 9.39 -18.84 -14.04
CA TYR A 202 10.18 -19.92 -13.46
C TYR A 202 9.63 -20.33 -12.09
N TYR A 203 9.62 -21.63 -11.80
CA TYR A 203 9.38 -22.15 -10.47
C TYR A 203 10.71 -22.42 -9.75
N GLU A 204 10.69 -22.30 -8.44
CA GLU A 204 11.81 -22.44 -7.51
C GLU A 204 12.01 -23.90 -7.13
N LEU A 205 13.20 -24.43 -7.39
CA LEU A 205 13.69 -25.64 -6.73
C LEU A 205 14.35 -25.23 -5.42
N ARG A 206 13.86 -25.74 -4.29
CA ARG A 206 14.40 -25.44 -2.95
C ARG A 206 14.88 -26.71 -2.25
N ASP A 207 15.88 -26.55 -1.39
CA ASP A 207 16.36 -27.64 -0.54
C ASP A 207 15.50 -27.81 0.72
N ALA A 208 15.83 -28.82 1.55
CA ALA A 208 15.14 -29.07 2.81
C ALA A 208 15.23 -27.92 3.83
N SER A 209 16.19 -27.00 3.65
CA SER A 209 16.38 -25.79 4.47
C SER A 209 15.72 -24.55 3.86
N ASN A 210 14.85 -24.73 2.86
CA ASN A 210 14.15 -23.68 2.12
C ASN A 210 15.08 -22.72 1.34
N LYS A 211 16.32 -23.12 1.06
CA LYS A 211 17.27 -22.35 0.25
C LYS A 211 17.02 -22.58 -1.23
N LEU A 212 17.03 -21.50 -2.02
CA LEU A 212 16.89 -21.57 -3.47
C LEU A 212 18.09 -22.31 -4.11
N LEU A 213 17.83 -23.45 -4.75
CA LEU A 213 18.81 -24.27 -5.47
C LEU A 213 18.92 -23.84 -6.94
N SER A 214 17.78 -23.62 -7.60
CA SER A 214 17.69 -23.18 -8.99
C SER A 214 16.29 -22.68 -9.32
N CYS A 215 16.19 -21.90 -10.40
CA CYS A 215 14.92 -21.56 -11.05
C CYS A 215 14.76 -22.41 -12.30
N ILE A 216 13.66 -23.14 -12.39
CA ILE A 216 13.35 -24.01 -13.52
C ILE A 216 12.24 -23.35 -14.34
N PRO A 217 12.43 -23.18 -15.67
CA PRO A 217 11.42 -22.51 -16.49
C PRO A 217 10.13 -23.31 -16.48
N CYS A 218 9.00 -22.60 -16.37
CA CYS A 218 7.71 -23.15 -16.69
C CYS A 218 7.61 -23.38 -18.21
N PRO A 219 6.69 -24.26 -18.66
CA PRO A 219 6.40 -24.44 -20.08
C PRO A 219 6.09 -23.13 -20.83
N ASN A 220 6.21 -23.15 -22.16
CA ASN A 220 5.95 -21.96 -22.97
C ASN A 220 4.54 -21.41 -22.73
N ASN A 221 4.44 -20.08 -22.67
CA ASN A 221 3.21 -19.33 -22.36
C ASN A 221 2.56 -19.68 -21.01
N SER A 222 3.39 -20.08 -20.04
CA SER A 222 2.97 -20.31 -18.67
C SER A 222 3.89 -19.60 -17.68
N GLY A 223 3.41 -19.47 -16.45
CA GLY A 223 4.16 -18.92 -15.34
C GLY A 223 3.47 -19.25 -14.02
N VAL A 224 4.10 -18.83 -12.94
CA VAL A 224 3.63 -19.08 -11.58
C VAL A 224 2.84 -17.86 -11.10
N VAL A 225 1.60 -18.10 -10.66
CA VAL A 225 0.71 -17.09 -10.09
C VAL A 225 0.70 -17.18 -8.57
N GLY A 226 0.99 -16.05 -7.89
CA GLY A 226 0.95 -15.94 -6.43
C GLY A 226 2.28 -16.26 -5.73
N PHE A 227 2.17 -16.62 -4.45
CA PHE A 227 3.31 -16.80 -3.54
C PHE A 227 3.85 -18.25 -3.48
N HIS A 228 3.11 -19.22 -4.02
CA HIS A 228 3.56 -20.62 -4.10
C HIS A 228 4.36 -20.78 -5.38
N ARG A 229 5.68 -20.87 -5.25
CA ARG A 229 6.61 -20.98 -6.39
C ARG A 229 7.44 -22.24 -6.37
N HIS A 230 7.03 -23.30 -5.70
CA HIS A 230 7.97 -24.35 -5.32
C HIS A 230 7.94 -25.58 -6.23
N ARG A 231 6.92 -25.70 -7.10
CA ARG A 231 6.74 -26.89 -7.94
C ARG A 231 6.31 -26.55 -9.34
N HIS A 232 6.53 -27.53 -10.22
CA HIS A 232 6.04 -27.47 -11.59
C HIS A 232 4.50 -27.40 -11.66
N GLU A 233 3.81 -28.00 -10.70
CA GLU A 233 2.33 -27.95 -10.59
C GLU A 233 1.81 -26.51 -10.36
N ASP A 234 2.67 -25.60 -9.88
CA ASP A 234 2.33 -24.20 -9.69
C ASP A 234 2.35 -23.40 -11.01
N CYS A 235 2.89 -23.97 -12.10
CA CYS A 235 2.88 -23.34 -13.42
C CYS A 235 1.46 -23.39 -14.02
N ARG A 236 0.89 -22.23 -14.31
CA ARG A 236 -0.41 -22.03 -14.95
C ARG A 236 -0.23 -21.30 -16.28
N CYS A 237 -1.09 -21.59 -17.25
CA CYS A 237 -1.09 -20.87 -18.52
C CYS A 237 -1.46 -19.40 -18.33
N TRP A 238 -0.87 -18.51 -19.13
CA TRP A 238 -1.27 -17.11 -19.18
C TRP A 238 -2.67 -16.94 -19.78
N HIS A 239 -3.30 -15.79 -19.55
CA HIS A 239 -4.61 -15.48 -20.11
C HIS A 239 -4.61 -15.60 -21.65
N GLY A 240 -5.63 -16.26 -22.22
CA GLY A 240 -5.73 -16.55 -23.65
C GLY A 240 -4.92 -17.77 -24.12
N PHE A 241 -4.35 -18.54 -23.20
CA PHE A 241 -3.68 -19.81 -23.49
C PHE A 241 -4.34 -20.96 -22.73
N VAL A 242 -4.42 -22.10 -23.39
CA VAL A 242 -5.06 -23.31 -22.90
C VAL A 242 -3.99 -24.36 -22.61
N ARG A 243 -4.17 -25.06 -21.49
CA ARG A 243 -3.27 -26.11 -21.01
C ARG A 243 -3.38 -27.34 -21.91
N GLU A 244 -2.23 -27.90 -22.26
CA GLU A 244 -2.12 -29.22 -22.86
C GLU A 244 -1.19 -30.10 -22.00
N PRO A 245 -1.63 -31.31 -21.59
CA PRO A 245 -2.95 -31.91 -21.80
C PRO A 245 -4.04 -31.25 -20.94
N ALA A 246 -5.28 -31.24 -21.40
CA ALA A 246 -6.39 -30.57 -20.71
C ALA A 246 -6.65 -31.10 -19.27
N SER A 247 -6.25 -32.34 -18.97
CA SER A 247 -6.40 -32.95 -17.65
C SER A 247 -5.46 -32.35 -16.61
N GLU A 248 -6.01 -31.80 -15.51
CA GLU A 248 -5.21 -31.28 -14.38
C GLU A 248 -4.33 -32.34 -13.69
N ASP A 249 -4.73 -33.62 -13.76
CA ASP A 249 -3.99 -34.74 -13.15
C ASP A 249 -2.66 -35.02 -13.86
N GLU A 250 -2.56 -34.65 -15.12
CA GLU A 250 -1.35 -34.84 -15.91
C GLU A 250 -0.46 -33.61 -15.82
N ARG A 251 0.86 -33.78 -15.90
CA ARG A 251 1.81 -32.67 -15.85
C ARG A 251 1.63 -31.74 -17.06
N LEU A 252 1.52 -30.42 -16.82
CA LEU A 252 1.46 -29.41 -17.88
C LEU A 252 2.66 -29.54 -18.83
N GLN A 253 2.39 -29.77 -20.12
CA GLN A 253 3.44 -29.93 -21.13
C GLN A 253 3.72 -28.61 -21.84
N TYR A 254 2.68 -27.91 -22.29
CA TYR A 254 2.76 -26.60 -22.91
C TYR A 254 1.40 -25.90 -22.86
N CYS A 255 1.41 -24.58 -23.09
CA CYS A 255 0.20 -23.79 -23.23
C CYS A 255 0.06 -23.31 -24.68
N ARG A 256 -0.94 -23.83 -25.38
CA ARG A 256 -1.28 -23.42 -26.75
C ARG A 256 -2.17 -22.17 -26.73
N PRO A 257 -2.14 -21.32 -27.76
CA PRO A 257 -3.14 -20.27 -27.91
C PRO A 257 -4.55 -20.86 -27.89
N ALA A 258 -5.48 -20.18 -27.21
CA ALA A 258 -6.88 -20.54 -27.25
C ALA A 258 -7.47 -20.33 -28.65
N GLU A 259 -8.36 -21.22 -29.08
CA GLU A 259 -9.00 -21.09 -30.38
C GLU A 259 -10.10 -20.01 -30.35
N PRO A 260 -10.24 -19.18 -31.40
CA PRO A 260 -11.37 -18.26 -31.50
C PRO A 260 -12.66 -19.02 -31.84
N CYS A 261 -13.79 -18.57 -31.30
CA CYS A 261 -15.08 -19.17 -31.60
C CYS A 261 -15.63 -18.67 -32.93
N ASN A 262 -16.09 -19.59 -33.78
CA ASN A 262 -16.81 -19.24 -34.99
C ASN A 262 -18.28 -18.95 -34.67
N VAL A 263 -18.70 -17.70 -34.86
CA VAL A 263 -20.08 -17.26 -34.62
C VAL A 263 -20.90 -17.17 -35.92
N SER A 264 -20.34 -17.53 -37.08
CA SER A 264 -21.00 -17.40 -38.39
C SER A 264 -22.39 -18.02 -38.45
N ASP A 265 -22.56 -19.22 -37.87
CA ASP A 265 -23.83 -19.93 -37.87
C ASP A 265 -24.87 -19.24 -36.99
N LEU A 266 -24.45 -18.63 -35.89
CA LEU A 266 -25.32 -17.85 -35.03
C LEU A 266 -25.77 -16.56 -35.75
N LEU A 267 -24.85 -15.91 -36.45
CA LEU A 267 -25.10 -14.68 -37.19
C LEU A 267 -26.01 -14.89 -38.39
N SER A 268 -25.86 -16.01 -39.08
CA SER A 268 -26.71 -16.37 -40.22
C SER A 268 -28.14 -16.67 -39.79
N ASN A 269 -28.35 -17.14 -38.55
CA ASN A 269 -29.66 -17.48 -38.02
C ASN A 269 -30.42 -16.30 -37.39
N LEU A 270 -29.86 -15.08 -37.45
CA LEU A 270 -30.56 -13.82 -37.10
C LEU A 270 -31.54 -13.43 -38.22
N THR A 271 -32.46 -14.33 -38.58
CA THR A 271 -33.42 -14.13 -39.69
C THR A 271 -34.76 -13.60 -39.18
N GLY A 272 -35.34 -12.63 -39.88
CA GLY A 272 -36.62 -12.02 -39.53
C GLY A 272 -36.76 -10.59 -40.07
N PRO A 273 -37.95 -9.97 -39.93
CA PRO A 273 -38.18 -8.57 -40.32
C PRO A 273 -37.32 -7.62 -39.47
N GLU A 274 -36.79 -6.55 -40.08
CA GLU A 274 -35.86 -5.58 -39.45
C GLU A 274 -36.26 -5.09 -38.05
N ALA A 275 -37.57 -4.90 -37.81
CA ALA A 275 -38.07 -4.43 -36.52
C ALA A 275 -37.91 -5.47 -35.39
N TYR A 276 -38.05 -6.76 -35.70
CA TYR A 276 -38.09 -7.88 -34.74
C TYR A 276 -36.82 -8.73 -34.75
N LYS A 277 -35.84 -8.37 -35.58
CA LYS A 277 -34.58 -9.08 -35.75
C LYS A 277 -33.60 -8.75 -34.62
N LEU A 278 -32.94 -9.77 -34.10
CA LEU A 278 -31.81 -9.60 -33.18
C LEU A 278 -30.62 -8.94 -33.89
N LYS A 279 -29.98 -7.99 -33.23
CA LYS A 279 -28.80 -7.26 -33.70
C LYS A 279 -27.57 -7.63 -32.88
N MET A 280 -26.41 -7.34 -33.43
CA MET A 280 -25.14 -7.66 -32.79
C MET A 280 -24.88 -6.90 -31.49
N GLY A 281 -25.60 -5.83 -31.17
CA GLY A 281 -25.44 -5.14 -29.88
C GLY A 281 -23.97 -4.77 -29.62
N SER A 282 -23.39 -5.28 -28.53
CA SER A 282 -21.96 -5.07 -28.21
C SER A 282 -20.99 -5.97 -28.98
N CYS A 283 -21.50 -6.99 -29.68
CA CYS A 283 -20.71 -7.88 -30.54
C CYS A 283 -20.27 -7.20 -31.86
N GLU A 284 -20.94 -6.12 -32.29
CA GLU A 284 -20.67 -5.49 -33.60
C GLU A 284 -19.23 -4.96 -33.71
N ALA A 285 -18.72 -4.32 -32.66
CA ALA A 285 -17.35 -3.82 -32.63
C ALA A 285 -16.28 -4.94 -32.54
N ARG A 286 -16.67 -6.17 -32.21
CA ARG A 286 -15.78 -7.28 -31.83
C ARG A 286 -15.77 -8.43 -32.83
N ALA A 287 -16.83 -8.59 -33.62
CA ALA A 287 -17.03 -9.69 -34.56
C ALA A 287 -16.84 -9.30 -36.03
N ASN A 288 -16.00 -8.30 -36.33
CA ASN A 288 -15.71 -7.81 -37.70
C ASN A 288 -15.28 -8.90 -38.70
N SER A 289 -14.95 -10.11 -38.24
CA SER A 289 -14.55 -11.26 -39.06
C SER A 289 -15.30 -12.57 -38.73
N SER A 290 -16.48 -12.52 -38.08
CA SER A 290 -17.25 -13.71 -37.64
C SER A 290 -16.53 -14.66 -36.67
N LEU A 291 -15.38 -14.24 -36.17
CA LEU A 291 -14.60 -14.92 -35.13
C LEU A 291 -14.67 -14.08 -33.85
N LEU A 292 -15.10 -14.70 -32.76
CA LEU A 292 -15.07 -14.12 -31.42
C LEU A 292 -13.80 -14.60 -30.71
N PRO A 293 -12.87 -13.70 -30.33
CA PRO A 293 -11.67 -14.09 -29.58
C PRO A 293 -12.01 -14.77 -28.24
N ASP A 294 -11.14 -15.68 -27.80
CA ASP A 294 -11.24 -16.37 -26.52
C ASP A 294 -11.28 -15.41 -25.33
N GLY A 295 -12.07 -15.75 -24.30
CA GLY A 295 -12.23 -14.98 -23.08
C GLY A 295 -13.01 -13.66 -23.27
N LEU A 296 -13.51 -13.39 -24.48
CA LEU A 296 -14.39 -12.25 -24.73
C LEU A 296 -15.85 -12.64 -24.59
N ALA A 297 -16.55 -11.82 -23.81
CA ALA A 297 -18.00 -11.80 -23.74
C ALA A 297 -18.54 -10.71 -24.67
N CYS A 298 -19.62 -10.99 -25.39
CA CYS A 298 -20.39 -9.96 -26.07
C CYS A 298 -21.87 -10.25 -25.97
N SER A 299 -22.72 -9.25 -26.22
CA SER A 299 -24.16 -9.36 -26.05
C SER A 299 -24.91 -8.92 -27.30
N LEU A 300 -25.88 -9.73 -27.70
CA LEU A 300 -26.84 -9.38 -28.75
C LEU A 300 -27.89 -8.41 -28.18
N ALA A 301 -28.53 -7.65 -29.06
CA ALA A 301 -29.50 -6.63 -28.65
C ALA A 301 -30.71 -6.56 -29.56
N CYS A 302 -31.82 -6.09 -29.00
CA CYS A 302 -33.02 -5.71 -29.74
C CYS A 302 -33.04 -4.20 -30.00
N ASN A 303 -33.91 -3.75 -30.92
CA ASN A 303 -34.16 -2.32 -31.11
C ASN A 303 -34.76 -1.70 -29.84
N ALA A 304 -34.60 -0.39 -29.68
CA ALA A 304 -35.24 0.34 -28.59
C ALA A 304 -36.76 0.11 -28.59
N GLY A 305 -37.33 -0.23 -27.44
CA GLY A 305 -38.75 -0.57 -27.30
C GLY A 305 -39.08 -2.06 -27.49
N PHE A 306 -38.08 -2.91 -27.74
CA PHE A 306 -38.28 -4.36 -27.93
C PHE A 306 -37.42 -5.15 -26.94
N GLY A 307 -37.95 -6.26 -26.42
CA GLY A 307 -37.23 -7.25 -25.60
C GLY A 307 -37.10 -8.58 -26.33
N ALA A 308 -36.06 -9.36 -26.03
CA ALA A 308 -35.92 -10.71 -26.58
C ALA A 308 -36.96 -11.66 -25.97
N GLN A 309 -37.50 -12.54 -26.81
CA GLN A 309 -38.52 -13.52 -26.45
C GLN A 309 -38.18 -14.88 -27.05
N LEU A 310 -38.38 -15.96 -26.28
CA LEU A 310 -38.16 -17.33 -26.72
C LEU A 310 -39.49 -18.06 -26.92
N GLY A 311 -39.88 -18.30 -28.17
CA GLY A 311 -41.18 -18.90 -28.47
C GLY A 311 -42.35 -18.06 -27.96
N SER A 312 -43.46 -18.70 -27.57
CA SER A 312 -44.64 -17.99 -27.06
C SER A 312 -44.54 -17.54 -25.60
N ASP A 313 -43.41 -17.78 -24.93
CA ASP A 313 -43.24 -17.46 -23.51
C ASP A 313 -42.70 -16.03 -23.33
N ILE A 314 -43.59 -15.12 -22.97
CA ILE A 314 -43.27 -13.70 -22.71
C ILE A 314 -42.63 -13.49 -21.32
N PHE A 315 -42.65 -14.48 -20.43
CA PHE A 315 -42.19 -14.31 -19.04
C PHE A 315 -40.75 -14.81 -18.83
N ARG A 316 -40.22 -15.60 -19.78
CA ARG A 316 -38.89 -16.16 -19.67
C ARG A 316 -37.83 -15.13 -20.07
N ALA A 317 -37.00 -14.72 -19.11
CA ALA A 317 -35.81 -13.93 -19.39
C ALA A 317 -34.86 -14.73 -20.31
N VAL A 318 -34.45 -14.11 -21.41
CA VAL A 318 -33.49 -14.70 -22.35
C VAL A 318 -32.13 -14.05 -22.14
N ASP A 319 -31.12 -14.87 -21.86
CA ASP A 319 -29.74 -14.42 -21.87
C ASP A 319 -29.24 -14.31 -23.31
N LEU A 320 -28.80 -13.10 -23.69
CA LEU A 320 -28.30 -12.77 -25.02
C LEU A 320 -26.77 -12.69 -25.06
N THR A 321 -26.11 -13.14 -23.99
CA THR A 321 -24.66 -13.10 -23.85
C THR A 321 -24.02 -14.29 -24.56
N LEU A 322 -22.92 -14.00 -25.25
CA LEU A 322 -22.05 -14.95 -25.94
C LEU A 322 -20.69 -14.92 -25.24
N ASP A 323 -20.31 -16.05 -24.65
CA ASP A 323 -19.00 -16.24 -24.03
C ASP A 323 -18.23 -17.30 -24.82
N CYS A 324 -17.05 -16.94 -25.30
CA CYS A 324 -16.15 -17.84 -26.00
C CYS A 324 -15.07 -18.37 -25.05
N GLU A 325 -14.97 -19.69 -24.93
CA GLU A 325 -13.84 -20.38 -24.30
C GLU A 325 -13.31 -21.46 -25.24
N ASP A 326 -12.06 -21.29 -25.68
CA ASP A 326 -11.29 -22.24 -26.51
C ASP A 326 -12.07 -22.83 -27.69
N GLY A 327 -12.53 -21.97 -28.59
CA GLY A 327 -13.27 -22.36 -29.80
C GLY A 327 -14.72 -22.79 -29.54
N THR A 328 -15.15 -22.88 -28.27
CA THR A 328 -16.51 -23.26 -27.89
C THR A 328 -17.29 -22.10 -27.25
N LEU A 329 -18.55 -21.94 -27.65
CA LEU A 329 -19.44 -20.98 -27.02
C LEU A 329 -20.04 -21.59 -25.76
N VAL A 330 -19.47 -21.28 -24.59
CA VAL A 330 -19.88 -21.81 -23.29
C VAL A 330 -21.18 -21.18 -22.82
N ARG A 331 -21.40 -19.90 -23.16
CA ARG A 331 -22.72 -19.28 -23.06
C ARG A 331 -23.21 -18.88 -24.44
N ARG A 332 -24.43 -19.29 -24.74
CA ARG A 332 -25.14 -18.91 -25.95
C ARG A 332 -26.63 -18.76 -25.70
N PRO A 333 -27.33 -17.93 -26.48
CA PRO A 333 -28.77 -17.87 -26.46
C PRO A 333 -29.37 -19.26 -26.72
N PRO A 334 -30.50 -19.60 -26.06
CA PRO A 334 -31.17 -20.87 -26.27
C PRO A 334 -31.50 -21.07 -27.76
N GLU A 335 -31.24 -22.28 -28.27
CA GLU A 335 -31.58 -22.65 -29.64
C GLU A 335 -33.10 -22.67 -29.83
N GLY A 336 -33.58 -22.07 -30.92
CA GLY A 336 -34.99 -22.06 -31.29
C GLY A 336 -35.45 -20.72 -31.87
N TYR A 337 -36.77 -20.51 -31.85
CA TYR A 337 -37.39 -19.27 -32.30
C TYR A 337 -37.14 -18.15 -31.29
N LEU A 338 -35.98 -17.50 -31.39
CA LEU A 338 -35.62 -16.30 -30.64
C LEU A 338 -35.88 -15.07 -31.51
N TRP A 339 -36.69 -14.13 -31.04
CA TRP A 339 -36.95 -12.87 -31.75
C TRP A 339 -37.15 -11.71 -30.77
N CYS A 340 -37.10 -10.48 -31.27
CA CYS A 340 -37.40 -9.28 -30.50
C CYS A 340 -38.90 -8.99 -30.57
N SER A 341 -39.57 -8.74 -29.44
CA SER A 341 -40.99 -8.37 -29.39
C SER A 341 -41.22 -7.14 -28.51
N GLU A 342 -42.21 -6.34 -28.86
CA GLU A 342 -42.64 -5.16 -28.09
C GLU A 342 -43.32 -5.57 -26.77
N ALA A 343 -44.07 -6.69 -26.79
CA ALA A 343 -44.78 -7.23 -25.64
C ALA A 343 -43.84 -7.63 -24.48
N SER A 344 -42.60 -8.03 -24.78
CA SER A 344 -41.58 -8.32 -23.76
C SER A 344 -40.99 -7.05 -23.11
N TRP A 345 -41.19 -5.87 -23.69
CA TRP A 345 -40.67 -4.60 -23.19
C TRP A 345 -41.66 -3.88 -22.25
N GLU A 346 -42.97 -4.04 -22.48
CA GLU A 346 -43.93 -3.11 -21.87
C GLU A 346 -44.16 -3.26 -20.36
N LEU A 347 -43.88 -4.40 -19.71
CA LEU A 347 -43.97 -4.51 -18.24
C LEU A 347 -43.12 -5.68 -17.71
N PRO A 348 -42.07 -5.46 -16.88
CA PRO A 348 -41.38 -6.55 -16.21
C PRO A 348 -42.38 -7.38 -15.38
N PRO A 349 -42.27 -8.72 -15.33
CA PRO A 349 -43.23 -9.57 -14.62
C PRO A 349 -43.48 -9.16 -13.16
N LEU A 350 -42.46 -8.59 -12.51
CA LEU A 350 -42.53 -8.06 -11.15
C LEU A 350 -43.41 -6.82 -11.01
N VAL A 351 -43.44 -5.95 -12.02
CA VAL A 351 -44.27 -4.73 -12.00
C VAL A 351 -45.73 -5.10 -12.19
N PHE A 352 -46.05 -6.03 -13.10
CA PHE A 352 -47.41 -6.54 -13.26
C PHE A 352 -47.90 -7.26 -12.01
N LEU A 353 -47.07 -8.15 -11.42
CA LEU A 353 -47.41 -8.85 -10.18
C LEU A 353 -47.61 -7.87 -9.01
N GLY A 354 -46.77 -6.84 -8.91
CA GLY A 354 -46.87 -5.80 -7.90
C GLY A 354 -48.15 -4.97 -8.03
N ILE A 355 -48.53 -4.60 -9.25
CA ILE A 355 -49.78 -3.86 -9.51
C ILE A 355 -51.01 -4.72 -9.19
N ALA A 356 -51.02 -5.98 -9.62
CA ALA A 356 -52.13 -6.89 -9.37
C ALA A 356 -52.32 -7.19 -7.87
N THR A 357 -51.22 -7.43 -7.14
CA THR A 357 -51.27 -7.66 -5.68
C THR A 357 -51.73 -6.41 -4.93
N ALA A 358 -51.23 -5.23 -5.27
CA ALA A 358 -51.67 -3.97 -4.68
C ALA A 358 -53.16 -3.70 -4.92
N ALA A 359 -53.65 -3.89 -6.14
CA ALA A 359 -55.06 -3.71 -6.49
C ALA A 359 -55.97 -4.67 -5.70
N THR A 360 -55.55 -5.93 -5.55
CA THR A 360 -56.31 -6.94 -4.80
C THR A 360 -56.38 -6.61 -3.31
N ALA A 361 -55.25 -6.18 -2.71
CA ALA A 361 -55.18 -5.78 -1.31
C ALA A 361 -56.04 -4.54 -1.02
N LEU A 362 -56.00 -3.53 -1.89
CA LEU A 362 -56.85 -2.34 -1.80
C LEU A 362 -58.33 -2.67 -1.95
N GLY A 363 -58.67 -3.56 -2.88
CA GLY A 363 -60.05 -4.07 -3.05
C GLY A 363 -60.55 -4.80 -1.80
N GLY A 364 -59.74 -5.69 -1.22
CA GLY A 364 -60.06 -6.39 0.02
C GLY A 364 -60.30 -5.44 1.20
N ALA A 365 -59.38 -4.48 1.42
CA ALA A 365 -59.52 -3.48 2.48
C ALA A 365 -60.77 -2.61 2.31
N ALA A 366 -61.13 -2.25 1.06
CA ALA A 366 -62.34 -1.48 0.78
C ALA A 366 -63.63 -2.26 1.09
N ILE A 367 -63.66 -3.57 0.83
CA ILE A 367 -64.79 -4.44 1.16
C ILE A 367 -64.93 -4.58 2.68
N GLU A 368 -63.83 -4.83 3.40
CA GLU A 368 -63.83 -4.96 4.85
C GLU A 368 -64.30 -3.67 5.55
N LEU A 369 -63.82 -2.50 5.08
CA LEU A 369 -64.28 -1.19 5.56
C LEU A 369 -65.78 -0.97 5.34
N ARG A 370 -66.34 -1.44 4.20
CA ARG A 370 -67.78 -1.37 3.94
C ARG A 370 -68.57 -2.27 4.87
N GLN A 371 -68.10 -3.50 5.08
CA GLN A 371 -68.74 -4.45 5.98
C GLN A 371 -68.77 -3.93 7.42
N HIS A 372 -67.64 -3.43 7.92
CA HIS A 372 -67.57 -2.85 9.27
C HIS A 372 -68.44 -1.57 9.42
N ARG A 373 -68.56 -0.74 8.37
CA ARG A 373 -69.52 0.40 8.38
C ARG A 373 -70.98 -0.07 8.43
N LEU A 374 -71.31 -1.13 7.70
CA LEU A 374 -72.65 -1.72 7.69
C LEU A 374 -72.99 -2.30 9.08
N GLU A 375 -72.08 -3.07 9.67
CA GLU A 375 -72.23 -3.65 11.01
C GLU A 375 -72.43 -2.56 12.07
N ARG A 376 -71.67 -1.46 12.01
CA ARG A 376 -71.88 -0.30 12.90
C ARG A 376 -73.26 0.33 12.75
N ARG A 377 -73.80 0.42 11.53
CA ARG A 377 -75.15 0.95 11.29
C ARG A 377 -76.23 0.01 11.86
N TYR A 378 -76.08 -1.31 11.66
CA TYR A 378 -76.99 -2.29 12.25
C TYR A 378 -76.92 -2.28 13.79
N ALA A 379 -75.72 -2.23 14.36
CA ALA A 379 -75.53 -2.16 15.81
C ALA A 379 -76.15 -0.89 16.42
N GLN A 380 -76.12 0.24 15.71
CA GLN A 380 -76.80 1.46 16.13
C GLN A 380 -78.32 1.36 16.00
N ALA A 381 -78.83 0.74 14.93
CA ALA A 381 -80.27 0.55 14.71
C ALA A 381 -80.90 -0.43 15.71
N LEU A 382 -80.14 -1.41 16.19
CA LEU A 382 -80.58 -2.41 17.17
C LEU A 382 -80.49 -1.94 18.63
N LYS A 383 -80.00 -0.72 18.91
CA LYS A 383 -80.04 -0.18 20.28
C LYS A 383 -81.50 0.05 20.70
N PRO A 384 -81.99 -0.61 21.76
CA PRO A 384 -83.37 -0.44 22.20
C PRO A 384 -83.61 1.01 22.62
N ARG A 385 -84.68 1.62 22.10
CA ARG A 385 -85.11 2.95 22.53
C ARG A 385 -85.50 2.89 24.02
N PRO A 386 -85.04 3.84 24.85
CA PRO A 386 -85.39 3.86 26.25
C PRO A 386 -86.90 4.02 26.43
N VAL A 387 -87.52 3.08 27.14
CA VAL A 387 -88.94 3.13 27.52
C VAL A 387 -89.15 4.29 28.51
N PRO A 388 -90.11 5.20 28.28
CA PRO A 388 -90.36 6.31 29.20
C PRO A 388 -90.89 5.80 30.55
N ARG A 389 -90.25 6.17 31.65
CA ARG A 389 -90.77 5.90 33.01
C ARG A 389 -91.98 6.78 33.31
N PRO A 390 -93.00 6.26 34.02
CA PRO A 390 -94.21 7.02 34.36
C PRO A 390 -93.92 8.14 35.36
N LYS A 391 -94.47 9.33 35.09
CA LYS A 391 -94.36 10.54 35.90
C LYS A 391 -95.14 10.39 37.21
N ARG A 392 -94.47 10.53 38.35
CA ARG A 392 -95.10 10.72 39.66
C ARG A 392 -95.37 12.21 39.86
N ALA A 393 -96.63 12.56 40.11
CA ALA A 393 -97.10 13.91 40.32
C ALA A 393 -96.72 14.43 41.72
N SER A 394 -96.21 15.66 41.80
CA SER A 394 -96.66 16.70 42.76
C SER A 394 -95.83 17.98 42.60
N SER A 395 -96.56 19.10 42.50
CA SER A 395 -96.28 20.47 43.00
C SER A 395 -94.83 20.96 43.03
N GLY A 396 -94.45 22.10 42.49
CA GLY A 396 -95.16 23.32 42.11
C GLY A 396 -94.13 24.47 42.05
N ALA A 397 -94.58 25.66 41.64
CA ALA A 397 -93.89 26.96 41.69
C ALA A 397 -92.67 27.13 40.74
N SER A 398 -92.85 27.76 39.57
CA SER A 398 -92.77 29.22 39.31
C SER A 398 -91.35 29.79 39.39
N ASN A 399 -90.74 30.11 38.24
CA ASN A 399 -90.48 31.51 37.84
C ASN A 399 -89.70 31.62 36.53
N ASP A 400 -89.99 32.75 35.88
CA ASP A 400 -89.51 33.29 34.62
C ASP A 400 -87.99 33.53 34.52
N HIS A 401 -87.46 33.39 33.30
CA HIS A 401 -86.71 34.40 32.51
C HIS A 401 -85.99 33.68 31.35
N SER A 402 -86.37 33.88 30.09
CA SER A 402 -86.03 35.02 29.21
C SER A 402 -84.60 34.98 28.68
N THR A 403 -84.49 35.13 27.36
CA THR A 403 -83.32 35.40 26.50
C THR A 403 -82.42 34.19 26.21
N GLY A 404 -82.00 33.91 24.99
CA GLY A 404 -82.11 34.59 23.70
C GLY A 404 -81.08 33.96 22.76
N GLU A 405 -81.35 33.99 21.45
CA GLU A 405 -80.41 34.18 20.33
C GLU A 405 -79.13 33.30 20.23
N LEU A 406 -78.57 32.93 19.08
CA LEU A 406 -78.69 33.40 17.71
C LEU A 406 -78.07 32.33 16.79
N LEU A 407 -78.46 32.43 15.53
CA LEU A 407 -77.95 31.76 14.35
C LEU A 407 -76.42 31.72 14.24
N SER A 408 -75.88 30.75 13.47
CA SER A 408 -75.18 31.01 12.18
C SER A 408 -74.65 29.72 11.55
N LEU A 409 -75.09 29.45 10.32
CA LEU A 409 -74.40 28.65 9.30
C LEU A 409 -73.26 29.50 8.65
N PRO A 410 -72.59 29.07 7.57
CA PRO A 410 -71.46 28.14 7.51
C PRO A 410 -70.27 28.81 6.76
N ASN A 411 -69.23 28.01 6.47
CA ASN A 411 -68.16 28.15 5.44
C ASN A 411 -66.87 27.59 6.08
N THR A 412 -66.11 26.67 5.50
CA THR A 412 -65.83 26.28 4.11
C THR A 412 -65.33 24.85 4.09
#